data_AF-A0A090L9Z4-F1
#
_entry.id   AF-A0A090L9Z4-F1
#
_cell.length_a   1.000
_cell.length_b   1.000
_cell.length_c   1.000
_cell.angle_alpha   90.00
_cell.angle_beta   90.00
_cell.angle_gamma   90.00
#
_symmetry.space_group_name_H-M   'P 1'
#
loop_
_entity.id
_entity.type
_entity.pdbx_description
1 polymer ?
#
loop_
_entity_poly.entity_id
_entity_poly.type
_entity_poly.pdbx_seq_one_letter_code
_entity_poly.pdbx_strand_id
1 'polypeptide(L)'
;MDLKILTIVLIYFASQTHEYVYFSVPFYQHFNNHSSTYEYRERIYSNLKFLMRKISLDFPDVPYESILLKREFITYEDIINDTRTDHRYIQVQKNGRYKYIILPLNQVMVEFFEHDGRRYYACNKSPFTTYRKARINCELLEKYSSLKSQHRLLGKDFFAGRIWRNNWRDCYYKCFSETHFLELKKRFLKELVMLRNIYNKPMIFYNKTLEFTADYHARINALVNKLLVAGDEKSKVHEVAAFISPPFANLQLNKWYNALLEERRNRNNNIKRSKLESKQFYLLLSSRIREVGFGVYLYKQKLSIVLTFM
;
A
#
# COMPACT_ATOMS: atom_id res chain seq x y z
N MET A 1 -14.34 -42.41 -1.66
CA MET A 1 -13.38 -41.52 -0.97
C MET A 1 -14.17 -40.72 0.04
N ASP A 2 -13.84 -40.84 1.33
CA ASP A 2 -14.65 -40.29 2.42
C ASP A 2 -14.62 -38.75 2.38
N LEU A 3 -15.79 -38.11 2.44
CA LEU A 3 -15.94 -36.66 2.32
C LEU A 3 -15.09 -35.95 3.39
N LYS A 4 -14.96 -36.54 4.58
CA LYS A 4 -14.13 -36.01 5.69
C LYS A 4 -12.64 -35.97 5.33
N ILE A 5 -12.15 -36.99 4.62
CA ILE A 5 -10.75 -37.05 4.17
C ILE A 5 -10.50 -35.97 3.13
N LEU A 6 -11.43 -35.78 2.18
CA LEU A 6 -11.34 -34.70 1.19
C LEU A 6 -11.32 -33.32 1.88
N THR A 7 -12.17 -33.07 2.89
CA THR A 7 -12.19 -31.79 3.61
C THR A 7 -10.89 -31.54 4.38
N ILE A 8 -10.33 -32.55 5.05
CA ILE A 8 -9.06 -32.43 5.78
C ILE A 8 -7.91 -32.16 4.80
N VAL A 9 -7.87 -32.88 3.68
CA VAL A 9 -6.86 -32.68 2.63
C VAL A 9 -6.99 -31.28 2.01
N LEU A 10 -8.20 -30.78 1.78
CA LEU A 10 -8.43 -29.43 1.28
C LEU A 10 -8.07 -28.34 2.30
N ILE A 11 -8.35 -28.55 3.58
CA ILE A 11 -7.92 -27.64 4.66
C ILE A 11 -6.39 -27.65 4.75
N TYR A 12 -5.78 -28.82 4.67
CA TYR A 12 -4.33 -28.98 4.70
C TYR A 12 -3.67 -28.33 3.47
N PHE A 13 -4.18 -28.58 2.27
CA PHE A 13 -3.73 -27.92 1.04
C PHE A 13 -3.94 -26.40 1.11
N ALA A 14 -5.12 -25.94 1.54
CA ALA A 14 -5.37 -24.51 1.70
C ALA A 14 -4.45 -23.87 2.77
N SER A 15 -4.05 -24.62 3.79
CA SER A 15 -3.09 -24.16 4.80
C SER A 15 -1.65 -24.16 4.31
N GLN A 16 -1.30 -25.06 3.38
CA GLN A 16 0.03 -25.15 2.76
C GLN A 16 0.22 -24.22 1.56
N THR A 17 -0.87 -23.86 0.85
CA THR A 17 -0.80 -22.95 -0.31
C THR A 17 -0.68 -21.48 0.06
N HIS A 18 -0.77 -21.15 1.35
CA HIS A 18 -0.34 -19.84 1.81
C HIS A 18 1.18 -19.84 1.86
N GLU A 19 1.81 -19.54 0.72
CA GLU A 19 3.21 -19.08 0.71
C GLU A 19 3.31 -17.97 1.76
N TYR A 20 4.04 -18.24 2.83
CA TYR A 20 4.16 -17.28 3.92
C TYR A 20 4.91 -16.06 3.40
N VAL A 21 4.30 -14.88 3.51
CA VAL A 21 5.03 -13.62 3.34
C VAL A 21 6.21 -13.62 4.30
N TYR A 22 7.42 -13.60 3.74
CA TYR A 22 8.65 -13.61 4.54
C TYR A 22 8.68 -12.43 5.51
N PHE A 23 9.29 -12.67 6.67
CA PHE A 23 9.50 -11.67 7.71
C PHE A 23 11.00 -11.47 7.94
N SER A 24 11.51 -10.32 7.53
CA SER A 24 12.92 -9.96 7.64
C SER A 24 13.21 -9.27 8.98
N VAL A 25 14.17 -9.79 9.73
CA VAL A 25 14.65 -9.22 11.00
C VAL A 25 16.11 -8.78 10.86
N PRO A 26 16.44 -7.50 11.08
CA PRO A 26 17.81 -7.02 11.03
C PRO A 26 18.63 -7.55 12.23
N PHE A 27 19.90 -7.83 11.98
CA PHE A 27 20.90 -8.14 13.01
C PHE A 27 22.29 -7.65 12.57
N TYR A 28 23.20 -7.51 13.53
CA TYR A 28 24.60 -7.17 13.28
C TYR A 28 25.50 -8.39 13.53
N GLN A 29 26.53 -8.54 12.73
CA GLN A 29 27.50 -9.61 12.88
C GLN A 29 28.85 -9.03 13.27
N HIS A 30 29.43 -9.53 14.36
CA HIS A 30 30.76 -9.15 14.81
C HIS A 30 31.70 -10.34 14.62
N PHE A 31 32.81 -10.11 13.95
CA PHE A 31 33.86 -11.11 13.76
C PHE A 31 35.05 -10.81 14.69
N ASN A 32 35.60 -11.87 15.27
CA ASN A 32 36.94 -11.89 15.82
C ASN A 32 37.75 -12.98 15.09
N ASN A 33 39.06 -13.07 15.37
CA ASN A 33 39.98 -13.99 14.68
C ASN A 33 39.56 -15.47 14.71
N HIS A 34 38.66 -15.87 15.61
CA HIS A 34 38.33 -17.27 15.84
C HIS A 34 36.82 -17.59 15.78
N SER A 35 35.94 -16.59 15.75
CA SER A 35 34.50 -16.77 15.91
C SER A 35 33.70 -15.56 15.44
N SER A 36 32.40 -15.79 15.22
CA SER A 36 31.42 -14.74 14.96
C SER A 36 30.42 -14.67 16.12
N THR A 37 30.12 -13.46 16.59
CA THR A 37 28.97 -13.20 17.45
C THR A 37 27.92 -12.40 16.69
N TYR A 38 26.70 -12.44 17.21
CA TYR A 38 25.54 -11.86 16.54
C TYR A 38 24.82 -10.93 17.50
N GLU A 39 24.54 -9.71 17.08
CA GLU A 39 23.84 -8.73 17.90
C GLU A 39 22.42 -8.51 17.40
N TYR A 40 21.47 -8.52 18.33
CA TYR A 40 20.08 -8.19 18.08
C TYR A 40 19.50 -7.51 19.31
N ARG A 41 19.03 -6.27 19.12
CA ARG A 41 18.45 -5.42 20.16
C ARG A 41 19.38 -5.30 21.37
N GLU A 42 20.61 -4.88 21.10
CA GLU A 42 21.68 -4.64 22.10
C GLU A 42 22.10 -5.88 22.90
N ARG A 43 21.73 -7.08 22.43
CA ARG A 43 22.11 -8.36 23.04
C ARG A 43 22.95 -9.16 22.09
N ILE A 44 24.03 -9.72 22.62
CA ILE A 44 24.99 -10.53 21.87
C ILE A 44 24.68 -12.03 22.06
N TYR A 45 24.72 -12.77 20.95
CA TYR A 45 24.49 -14.21 20.87
C TYR A 45 25.73 -14.88 20.28
N SER A 46 26.11 -16.03 20.85
CA SER A 46 27.28 -16.79 20.41
C SER A 46 27.06 -17.58 19.12
N ASN A 47 25.80 -17.83 18.73
CA ASN A 47 25.47 -18.47 17.47
C ASN A 47 24.07 -18.09 16.96
N LEU A 48 23.85 -18.34 15.67
CA LEU A 48 22.57 -18.09 14.99
C LEU A 48 21.39 -18.89 15.57
N LYS A 49 21.63 -20.07 16.14
CA LYS A 49 20.56 -20.88 16.76
C LYS A 49 19.94 -20.17 17.96
N PHE A 50 20.76 -19.59 18.83
CA PHE A 50 20.29 -18.82 19.99
C PHE A 50 19.65 -17.50 19.60
N LEU A 51 20.25 -16.78 18.64
CA LEU A 51 19.65 -15.58 18.07
C LEU A 51 18.25 -15.88 17.51
N MET A 52 18.14 -16.89 16.65
CA MET A 52 16.89 -17.27 16.01
C MET A 52 15.83 -17.72 17.03
N ARG A 53 16.23 -18.45 18.08
CA ARG A 53 15.32 -18.80 19.19
C ARG A 53 14.78 -17.55 19.87
N LYS A 54 15.63 -16.55 20.14
CA LYS A 54 15.18 -15.30 20.74
C LYS A 54 14.24 -14.52 19.82
N ILE A 55 14.56 -14.38 18.54
CA ILE A 55 13.71 -13.71 17.56
C ILE A 55 12.33 -14.39 17.50
N SER A 56 12.30 -15.73 17.48
CA SER A 56 11.04 -16.48 17.45
C SER A 56 10.18 -16.24 18.71
N LEU A 57 10.80 -16.00 19.86
CA LEU A 57 10.09 -15.63 21.10
C LEU A 57 9.59 -14.18 21.09
N ASP A 58 10.33 -13.28 20.44
CA ASP A 58 9.94 -11.87 20.33
C ASP A 58 8.79 -11.67 19.32
N PHE A 59 8.59 -12.63 18.40
CA PHE A 59 7.55 -12.62 17.36
C PHE A 59 6.75 -13.94 17.29
N PRO A 60 5.97 -14.28 18.32
CA PRO A 60 5.22 -15.54 18.37
C PRO A 60 4.16 -15.68 17.27
N ASP A 61 3.69 -14.55 16.71
CA ASP A 61 2.70 -14.53 15.62
C ASP A 61 3.32 -14.81 14.24
N VAL A 62 4.65 -14.95 14.14
CA VAL A 62 5.36 -15.17 12.88
C VAL A 62 5.82 -16.63 12.81
N PRO A 63 5.44 -17.39 11.75
CA PRO A 63 5.92 -18.75 11.57
C PRO A 63 7.45 -18.80 11.48
N TYR A 64 8.07 -19.72 12.22
CA TYR A 64 9.52 -19.86 12.31
C TYR A 64 10.19 -19.95 10.92
N GLU A 65 9.59 -20.73 10.03
CA GLU A 65 10.09 -21.00 8.69
C GLU A 65 10.04 -19.76 7.77
N SER A 66 9.19 -18.78 8.08
CA SER A 66 9.05 -17.52 7.33
C SER A 66 10.04 -16.42 7.76
N ILE A 67 10.76 -16.63 8.86
CA ILE A 67 11.68 -15.63 9.39
C ILE A 67 13.01 -15.69 8.61
N LEU A 68 13.41 -14.54 8.11
CA LEU A 68 14.67 -14.30 7.43
C LEU A 68 15.50 -13.31 8.24
N LEU A 69 16.78 -13.61 8.43
CA LEU A 69 17.70 -12.69 9.09
C LEU A 69 18.39 -11.84 8.02
N LYS A 70 18.26 -10.53 8.15
CA LYS A 70 18.94 -9.54 7.29
C LYS A 70 20.14 -9.01 8.04
N ARG A 71 21.32 -9.24 7.49
CA ARG A 71 22.55 -8.69 8.07
C ARG A 71 22.66 -7.23 7.63
N GLU A 72 22.75 -6.32 8.58
CA GLU A 72 22.87 -4.89 8.26
C GLU A 72 24.32 -4.42 8.33
N PHE A 73 25.03 -4.80 9.39
CA PHE A 73 26.45 -4.47 9.56
C PHE A 73 27.29 -5.71 9.82
N ILE A 74 28.50 -5.66 9.29
CA ILE A 74 29.58 -6.56 9.66
C ILE A 74 30.67 -5.71 10.32
N THR A 75 31.02 -6.05 11.54
CA THR A 75 32.16 -5.44 12.24
C THR A 75 33.28 -6.45 12.33
N TYR A 76 34.49 -6.04 11.93
CA TYR A 76 35.72 -6.80 12.16
C TYR A 76 36.74 -5.82 12.72
N GLU A 77 37.19 -6.06 13.96
CA GLU A 77 37.99 -5.09 14.72
C GLU A 77 37.27 -3.74 14.77
N ASP A 78 37.86 -2.68 14.22
CA ASP A 78 37.27 -1.32 14.16
C ASP A 78 36.68 -0.97 12.78
N ILE A 79 36.60 -1.94 11.86
CA ILE A 79 36.07 -1.72 10.51
C ILE A 79 34.61 -2.13 10.48
N ILE A 80 33.73 -1.18 10.16
CA ILE A 80 32.30 -1.41 9.94
C ILE A 80 32.03 -1.47 8.44
N ASN A 81 31.53 -2.61 7.98
CA ASN A 81 31.06 -2.79 6.61
C ASN A 81 29.52 -2.81 6.57
N ASP A 82 28.95 -1.86 5.82
CA ASP A 82 27.51 -1.73 5.63
C ASP A 82 27.02 -2.71 4.55
N THR A 83 26.16 -3.63 4.97
CA THR A 83 25.58 -4.67 4.12
C THR A 83 24.07 -4.49 3.93
N ARG A 84 23.49 -3.35 4.27
CA ARG A 84 22.03 -3.12 4.15
C ARG A 84 21.50 -3.23 2.73
N THR A 85 22.34 -3.00 1.73
CA THR A 85 22.04 -3.14 0.30
C THR A 85 22.23 -4.57 -0.22
N ASP A 86 22.82 -5.45 0.59
CA ASP A 86 23.00 -6.85 0.27
C ASP A 86 21.63 -7.56 0.28
N HIS A 87 21.15 -7.99 -0.89
CA HIS A 87 19.88 -8.69 -1.02
C HIS A 87 19.96 -10.17 -0.57
N ARG A 88 20.95 -10.51 0.26
CA ARG A 88 21.17 -11.83 0.85
C ARG A 88 20.56 -11.90 2.25
N TYR A 89 19.75 -12.92 2.45
CA TYR A 89 19.11 -13.23 3.73
C TYR A 89 19.61 -14.57 4.25
N ILE A 90 19.58 -14.74 5.57
CA ILE A 90 19.92 -16.00 6.23
C ILE A 90 18.63 -16.65 6.74
N GLN A 91 18.36 -17.88 6.31
CA GLN A 91 17.31 -18.71 6.89
C GLN A 91 17.94 -19.75 7.80
N VAL A 92 17.59 -19.71 9.08
CA VAL A 92 18.11 -20.61 10.12
C VAL A 92 17.11 -21.74 10.37
N GLN A 93 17.58 -22.98 10.34
CA GLN A 93 16.81 -24.19 10.64
C GLN A 93 16.78 -24.45 12.14
N LYS A 94 15.80 -25.24 12.62
CA LYS A 94 15.63 -25.58 14.05
C LYS A 94 16.86 -26.25 14.68
N ASN A 95 17.65 -26.98 13.89
CA ASN A 95 18.90 -27.62 14.34
C ASN A 95 20.09 -26.63 14.45
N GLY A 96 19.94 -25.38 14.00
CA GLY A 96 20.98 -24.35 13.98
C GLY A 96 21.76 -24.24 12.67
N ARG A 97 21.55 -25.16 11.71
CA ARG A 97 22.10 -25.01 10.35
C ARG A 97 21.40 -23.85 9.66
N TYR A 98 22.08 -23.18 8.74
CA TYR A 98 21.51 -22.06 8.01
C TYR A 98 21.89 -22.12 6.53
N LYS A 99 21.12 -21.41 5.71
CA LYS A 99 21.43 -21.19 4.29
C LYS A 99 21.22 -19.73 3.91
N TYR A 100 21.97 -19.28 2.92
CA TYR A 100 21.72 -17.99 2.29
C TYR A 100 20.59 -18.12 1.29
N ILE A 101 19.73 -17.10 1.23
CA ILE A 101 18.64 -16.96 0.29
C ILE A 101 18.76 -15.60 -0.37
N ILE A 102 18.64 -15.58 -1.70
CA ILE A 102 18.47 -14.35 -2.47
C ILE A 102 17.01 -14.33 -2.91
N LEU A 103 16.29 -13.29 -2.49
CA LEU A 103 14.90 -13.14 -2.88
C LEU A 103 14.81 -12.53 -4.29
N PRO A 104 13.86 -12.97 -5.14
CA PRO A 104 13.55 -12.29 -6.39
C PRO A 104 13.24 -10.81 -6.18
N LEU A 105 13.59 -9.93 -7.13
CA LEU A 105 13.33 -8.48 -7.04
C LEU A 105 11.85 -8.11 -6.90
N ASN A 106 10.96 -8.99 -7.34
CA ASN A 106 9.51 -8.85 -7.22
C ASN A 106 8.94 -9.43 -5.92
N GLN A 107 9.72 -10.19 -5.15
CA GLN A 107 9.28 -10.74 -3.87
C GLN A 107 8.94 -9.62 -2.90
N VAL A 108 7.83 -9.76 -2.20
CA VAL A 108 7.40 -8.84 -1.15
C VAL A 108 7.65 -9.52 0.19
N MET A 109 8.08 -8.74 1.17
CA MET A 109 8.31 -9.21 2.53
C MET A 109 7.96 -8.12 3.54
N VAL A 110 7.72 -8.53 4.78
CA VAL A 110 7.60 -7.63 5.91
C VAL A 110 8.99 -7.39 6.50
N GLU A 111 9.40 -6.14 6.63
CA GLU A 111 10.66 -5.78 7.29
C GLU A 111 10.38 -5.28 8.72
N PHE A 112 11.09 -5.84 9.70
CA PHE A 112 11.06 -5.34 11.08
C PHE A 112 12.07 -4.21 11.26
N PHE A 113 11.68 -3.18 12.02
CA PHE A 113 12.62 -2.20 12.53
C PHE A 113 12.07 -1.58 13.83
N GLU A 114 12.98 -1.00 14.62
CA GLU A 114 12.62 -0.21 15.81
C GLU A 114 12.97 1.25 15.56
N HIS A 115 12.10 2.16 15.98
CA HIS A 115 12.31 3.61 15.91
C HIS A 115 11.71 4.25 17.17
N ASP A 116 12.51 5.02 17.90
CA ASP A 116 12.15 5.64 19.19
C ASP A 116 11.56 4.64 20.20
N GLY A 117 12.20 3.47 20.31
CA GLY A 117 11.77 2.38 21.20
C GLY A 117 10.45 1.70 20.80
N ARG A 118 9.87 2.07 19.66
CA ARG A 118 8.63 1.46 19.14
C ARG A 118 8.94 0.49 18.02
N ARG A 119 8.20 -0.61 18.01
CA ARG A 119 8.29 -1.66 16.98
C ARG A 119 7.44 -1.29 15.78
N TYR A 120 8.04 -1.40 14.60
CA TYR A 120 7.36 -1.20 13.33
C TYR A 120 7.61 -2.37 12.38
N TYR A 121 6.66 -2.54 11.50
CA TYR A 121 6.65 -3.55 10.45
C TYR A 121 6.43 -2.81 9.14
N ALA A 122 7.42 -2.78 8.26
CA ALA A 122 7.32 -2.15 6.96
C ALA A 122 6.85 -3.16 5.91
N CYS A 123 5.97 -2.71 5.02
CA CYS A 123 5.71 -3.37 3.76
C CYS A 123 5.57 -2.30 2.67
N ASN A 124 6.33 -2.40 1.58
CA ASN A 124 6.32 -1.43 0.48
C ASN A 124 6.47 0.02 0.97
N LYS A 125 7.50 0.26 1.80
CA LYS A 125 7.82 1.55 2.44
C LYS A 125 6.74 2.10 3.38
N SER A 126 5.66 1.35 3.63
CA SER A 126 4.58 1.75 4.53
C SER A 126 4.84 1.14 5.92
N PRO A 127 5.00 1.96 6.98
CA PRO A 127 5.16 1.45 8.34
C PRO A 127 3.82 1.07 8.97
N PHE A 128 3.80 -0.04 9.70
CA PHE A 128 2.65 -0.55 10.45
C PHE A 128 3.04 -0.85 11.89
N THR A 129 2.10 -0.67 12.82
CA THR A 129 2.31 -0.96 14.25
C THR A 129 2.19 -2.44 14.61
N THR A 130 1.75 -3.29 13.67
CA THR A 130 1.51 -4.72 13.92
C THR A 130 1.93 -5.54 12.70
N TYR A 131 2.55 -6.70 12.92
CA TYR A 131 2.91 -7.65 11.86
C TYR A 131 1.72 -7.99 10.96
N ARG A 132 0.55 -8.29 11.57
CA ARG A 132 -0.68 -8.64 10.83
C ARG A 132 -1.08 -7.61 9.77
N LYS A 133 -1.00 -6.31 10.08
CA LYS A 133 -1.33 -5.24 9.11
C LYS A 133 -0.32 -5.16 7.98
N ALA A 134 0.97 -5.30 8.27
CA ALA A 134 2.01 -5.32 7.25
C ALA A 134 1.88 -6.55 6.34
N ARG A 135 1.66 -7.73 6.93
CA ARG A 135 1.42 -8.99 6.20
C ARG A 135 0.26 -8.87 5.21
N ILE A 136 -0.90 -8.38 5.65
CA ILE A 136 -2.06 -8.16 4.77
C ILE A 136 -1.70 -7.22 3.61
N ASN A 137 -0.91 -6.16 3.84
CA ASN A 137 -0.49 -5.27 2.76
C ASN A 137 0.46 -5.99 1.78
N CYS A 138 1.37 -6.82 2.26
CA CYS A 138 2.25 -7.61 1.42
C CYS A 138 1.50 -8.66 0.58
N GLU A 139 0.51 -9.34 1.16
CA GLU A 139 -0.37 -10.27 0.44
C GLU A 139 -1.13 -9.55 -0.69
N LEU A 140 -1.62 -8.33 -0.44
CA LEU A 140 -2.26 -7.52 -1.48
C LEU A 140 -1.28 -7.10 -2.57
N LEU A 141 -0.02 -6.84 -2.23
CA LEU A 141 1.02 -6.52 -3.21
C LEU A 141 1.34 -7.72 -4.08
N GLU A 142 1.54 -8.91 -3.52
CA GLU A 142 1.75 -10.14 -4.30
C GLU A 142 0.57 -10.40 -5.24
N LYS A 143 -0.65 -10.24 -4.71
CA LYS A 143 -1.89 -10.43 -5.48
C LYS A 143 -2.06 -9.44 -6.64
N TYR A 144 -1.69 -8.18 -6.45
CA TYR A 144 -2.09 -7.09 -7.36
C TYR A 144 -0.95 -6.45 -8.17
N SER A 145 0.32 -6.69 -7.83
CA SER A 145 1.45 -6.05 -8.51
C SER A 145 1.62 -6.50 -9.97
N SER A 146 1.14 -7.69 -10.31
CA SER A 146 1.14 -8.22 -11.67
C SER A 146 0.05 -7.59 -12.56
N LEU A 147 -0.98 -6.96 -11.98
CA LEU A 147 -2.10 -6.41 -12.75
C LEU A 147 -1.72 -5.08 -13.40
N LYS A 148 -1.58 -5.11 -14.74
CA LYS A 148 -1.20 -3.96 -15.58
C LYS A 148 -2.24 -3.57 -16.64
N SER A 149 -3.46 -4.11 -16.55
CA SER A 149 -4.54 -3.97 -17.53
C SER A 149 -5.46 -2.76 -17.32
N GLN A 150 -5.16 -1.88 -16.36
CA GLN A 150 -5.98 -0.73 -15.99
C GLN A 150 -6.25 0.20 -17.18
N HIS A 151 -5.27 0.36 -18.09
CA HIS A 151 -5.39 1.18 -19.30
C HIS A 151 -6.55 0.76 -20.23
N ARG A 152 -7.04 -0.49 -20.12
CA ARG A 152 -8.19 -1.00 -20.89
C ARG A 152 -9.54 -0.53 -20.35
N LEU A 153 -9.56 -0.01 -19.13
CA LEU A 153 -10.75 0.43 -18.41
C LEU A 153 -10.90 1.96 -18.37
N LEU A 154 -10.14 2.67 -19.21
CA LEU A 154 -10.25 4.12 -19.34
C LEU A 154 -11.56 4.50 -20.03
N GLY A 155 -12.09 5.66 -19.67
CA GLY A 155 -13.26 6.21 -20.32
C GLY A 155 -13.02 6.62 -21.78
N LYS A 156 -14.10 7.07 -22.44
CA LYS A 156 -14.10 7.38 -23.88
C LYS A 156 -13.40 8.69 -24.23
N ASP A 157 -13.21 9.60 -23.28
CA ASP A 157 -12.58 10.89 -23.55
C ASP A 157 -11.09 10.72 -23.90
N PHE A 158 -10.73 11.18 -25.10
CA PHE A 158 -9.38 11.02 -25.65
C PHE A 158 -8.32 11.72 -24.80
N PHE A 159 -8.58 12.97 -24.37
CA PHE A 159 -7.63 13.76 -23.63
C PHE A 159 -7.39 13.20 -22.22
N ALA A 160 -8.45 12.83 -21.51
CA ALA A 160 -8.34 12.19 -20.21
C ALA A 160 -7.60 10.84 -20.29
N GLY A 161 -7.86 10.05 -21.33
CA GLY A 161 -7.13 8.81 -21.57
C GLY A 161 -5.63 9.06 -21.82
N ARG A 162 -5.28 10.11 -22.57
CA ARG A 162 -3.87 10.49 -22.81
C ARG A 162 -3.19 10.99 -21.53
N ILE A 163 -3.85 11.85 -20.74
CA ILE A 163 -3.35 12.30 -19.44
C ILE A 163 -3.09 11.11 -18.53
N TRP A 164 -4.05 10.20 -18.42
CA TRP A 164 -3.91 9.03 -17.57
C TRP A 164 -2.72 8.17 -17.97
N ARG A 165 -2.58 7.84 -19.27
CA ARG A 165 -1.46 7.02 -19.77
C ARG A 165 -0.11 7.65 -19.48
N ASN A 166 0.00 8.97 -19.60
CA ASN A 166 1.23 9.69 -19.29
C ASN A 166 1.50 9.76 -17.78
N ASN A 167 0.46 10.00 -16.99
CA ASN A 167 0.58 10.20 -15.55
C ASN A 167 0.79 8.90 -14.77
N TRP A 168 0.26 7.78 -15.26
CA TRP A 168 0.31 6.48 -14.58
C TRP A 168 1.20 5.45 -15.29
N ARG A 169 1.94 5.88 -16.31
CA ARG A 169 2.93 5.03 -16.99
C ARG A 169 3.83 4.37 -15.96
N ASP A 170 3.93 3.05 -16.05
CA ASP A 170 4.77 2.19 -15.21
C ASP A 170 4.48 2.25 -13.69
N CYS A 171 3.41 2.94 -13.27
CA CYS A 171 3.01 3.06 -11.87
C CYS A 171 1.66 2.37 -11.62
N TYR A 172 1.77 1.07 -11.30
CA TYR A 172 0.65 0.20 -10.93
C TYR A 172 0.57 0.02 -9.42
N TYR A 173 -0.17 -0.99 -8.94
CA TYR A 173 -0.48 -1.15 -7.51
C TYR A 173 0.73 -1.05 -6.59
N LYS A 174 1.83 -1.76 -6.91
CA LYS A 174 3.09 -1.67 -6.13
C LYS A 174 3.56 -0.22 -5.97
N CYS A 175 3.66 0.50 -7.08
CA CYS A 175 4.13 1.89 -7.10
C CYS A 175 3.18 2.83 -6.34
N PHE A 176 1.88 2.84 -6.65
CA PHE A 176 0.99 3.85 -6.07
C PHE A 176 0.56 3.57 -4.63
N SER A 177 0.74 2.33 -4.14
CA SER A 177 0.44 1.97 -2.74
C SER A 177 1.61 2.22 -1.78
N GLU A 178 2.77 2.63 -2.29
CA GLU A 178 3.93 2.99 -1.45
C GLU A 178 3.57 4.08 -0.44
N THR A 179 4.15 3.98 0.76
CA THR A 179 4.04 4.97 1.84
C THR A 179 2.58 5.39 2.10
N HIS A 180 1.71 4.40 2.39
CA HIS A 180 0.28 4.62 2.63
C HIS A 180 -0.43 5.40 1.53
N PHE A 181 -0.19 5.02 0.27
CA PHE A 181 -0.79 5.63 -0.92
C PHE A 181 -0.38 7.09 -1.18
N LEU A 182 0.76 7.55 -0.65
CA LEU A 182 1.25 8.91 -0.90
C LEU A 182 1.46 9.17 -2.40
N GLU A 183 2.00 8.19 -3.13
CA GLU A 183 2.23 8.30 -4.58
C GLU A 183 0.92 8.38 -5.37
N LEU A 184 -0.13 7.65 -4.94
CA LEU A 184 -1.47 7.78 -5.49
C LEU A 184 -2.00 9.22 -5.35
N LYS A 185 -1.89 9.81 -4.14
CA LYS A 185 -2.34 11.19 -3.86
C LYS A 185 -1.61 12.22 -4.73
N LYS A 186 -0.28 12.11 -4.84
CA LYS A 186 0.54 12.99 -5.70
C LYS A 186 0.11 12.92 -7.17
N ARG A 187 -0.10 11.71 -7.69
CA ARG A 187 -0.50 11.51 -9.09
C ARG A 187 -1.94 11.92 -9.35
N PHE A 188 -2.85 11.77 -8.39
CA PHE A 188 -4.20 12.34 -8.49
C PHE A 188 -4.16 13.87 -8.60
N LEU A 189 -3.36 14.56 -7.79
CA LEU A 189 -3.21 16.02 -7.91
C LEU A 189 -2.72 16.40 -9.31
N LYS A 190 -1.67 15.73 -9.80
CA LYS A 190 -1.10 15.97 -11.13
C LYS A 190 -2.12 15.74 -12.25
N GLU A 191 -2.85 14.63 -12.23
CA GLU A 191 -3.91 14.34 -13.20
C GLU A 191 -5.03 15.37 -13.12
N LEU A 192 -5.46 15.78 -11.92
CA LEU A 192 -6.52 16.77 -11.73
C LEU A 192 -6.11 18.14 -12.30
N VAL A 193 -4.88 18.58 -12.04
CA VAL A 193 -4.34 19.82 -12.62
C VAL A 193 -4.33 19.75 -14.15
N MET A 194 -3.87 18.64 -14.74
CA MET A 194 -3.87 18.46 -16.19
C MET A 194 -5.28 18.48 -16.79
N LEU A 195 -6.25 17.82 -16.14
CA LEU A 195 -7.65 17.82 -16.58
C LEU A 195 -8.28 19.22 -16.51
N ARG A 196 -7.94 20.01 -15.49
CA ARG A 196 -8.40 21.40 -15.34
C ARG A 196 -7.80 22.33 -16.40
N ASN A 197 -6.54 22.12 -16.74
CA ASN A 197 -5.83 22.92 -17.75
C ASN A 197 -6.44 22.78 -19.15
N ILE A 198 -6.99 21.61 -19.51
CA ILE A 198 -7.69 21.43 -20.80
C ILE A 198 -8.82 22.44 -21.00
N TYR A 199 -9.49 22.84 -19.91
CA TYR A 199 -10.63 23.76 -19.95
C TYR A 199 -10.28 25.16 -19.43
N ASN A 200 -8.99 25.52 -19.42
CA ASN A 200 -8.48 26.79 -18.91
C ASN A 200 -9.03 27.09 -17.51
N LYS A 201 -9.20 26.06 -16.68
CA LYS A 201 -9.64 26.24 -15.29
C LYS A 201 -8.44 26.63 -14.44
N PRO A 202 -8.65 27.43 -13.39
CA PRO A 202 -7.56 27.84 -12.54
C PRO A 202 -6.90 26.64 -11.86
N MET A 203 -5.60 26.77 -11.61
CA MET A 203 -4.81 25.76 -10.92
C MET A 203 -5.39 25.46 -9.55
N ILE A 204 -5.33 24.18 -9.18
CA ILE A 204 -5.74 23.69 -7.87
C ILE A 204 -4.50 23.33 -7.06
N PHE A 205 -4.48 23.73 -5.79
CA PHE A 205 -3.37 23.52 -4.88
C PHE A 205 -3.74 22.45 -3.85
N TYR A 206 -2.75 21.70 -3.40
CA TYR A 206 -2.95 20.72 -2.34
C TYR A 206 -3.00 21.43 -0.98
N ASN A 207 -3.97 21.07 -0.15
CA ASN A 207 -4.15 21.60 1.19
C ASN A 207 -4.13 20.46 2.23
N LYS A 208 -3.25 20.58 3.22
CA LYS A 208 -3.04 19.56 4.27
C LYS A 208 -4.22 19.42 5.23
N THR A 209 -4.90 20.52 5.56
CA THR A 209 -6.09 20.53 6.42
C THR A 209 -7.26 19.83 5.73
N LEU A 210 -7.42 20.06 4.43
CA LEU A 210 -8.39 19.33 3.61
C LEU A 210 -8.04 17.83 3.56
N GLU A 211 -6.77 17.48 3.39
CA GLU A 211 -6.34 16.07 3.45
C GLU A 211 -6.69 15.41 4.78
N PHE A 212 -6.42 16.07 5.91
CA PHE A 212 -6.76 15.51 7.22
C PHE A 212 -8.25 15.16 7.33
N THR A 213 -9.10 16.07 6.85
CA THR A 213 -10.56 15.85 6.78
C THR A 213 -10.90 14.67 5.86
N ALA A 214 -10.27 14.61 4.69
CA ALA A 214 -10.49 13.53 3.73
C ALA A 214 -10.02 12.16 4.26
N ASP A 215 -8.86 12.08 4.91
CA ASP A 215 -8.33 10.86 5.52
C ASP A 215 -9.26 10.36 6.64
N TYR A 216 -9.77 11.28 7.46
CA TYR A 216 -10.77 10.97 8.48
C TYR A 216 -12.04 10.36 7.86
N HIS A 217 -12.63 11.01 6.86
CA HIS A 217 -13.83 10.49 6.19
C HIS A 217 -13.57 9.20 5.41
N ALA A 218 -12.41 9.05 4.76
CA ALA A 218 -12.04 7.82 4.07
C ALA A 218 -11.98 6.64 5.04
N ARG A 219 -11.41 6.85 6.24
CA ARG A 219 -11.39 5.85 7.31
C ARG A 219 -12.79 5.51 7.79
N ILE A 220 -13.62 6.50 8.11
CA ILE A 220 -15.00 6.25 8.57
C ILE A 220 -15.78 5.49 7.51
N ASN A 221 -15.77 5.96 6.25
CA ASN A 221 -16.46 5.32 5.12
C ASN A 221 -16.07 3.85 4.99
N ALA A 222 -14.78 3.55 5.06
CA ALA A 222 -14.28 2.18 5.00
C ALA A 222 -14.74 1.30 6.16
N LEU A 223 -14.76 1.83 7.39
CA LEU A 223 -15.18 1.10 8.59
C LEU A 223 -16.69 0.82 8.62
N VAL A 224 -17.51 1.80 8.23
CA VAL A 224 -18.98 1.62 8.15
C VAL A 224 -19.44 0.98 6.85
N ASN A 225 -18.52 0.77 5.90
CA ASN A 225 -18.77 0.24 4.56
C ASN A 225 -19.88 1.01 3.80
N LYS A 226 -19.97 2.32 4.01
CA LYS A 226 -20.96 3.22 3.42
C LYS A 226 -20.27 4.52 3.02
N LEU A 227 -20.64 5.09 1.87
CA LEU A 227 -20.17 6.41 1.45
C LEU A 227 -20.98 7.46 2.21
N LEU A 228 -20.39 8.00 3.28
CA LEU A 228 -20.87 9.19 3.95
C LEU A 228 -20.16 10.37 3.27
N VAL A 229 -20.92 11.12 2.48
CA VAL A 229 -20.42 12.35 1.86
C VAL A 229 -20.85 13.51 2.75
N ALA A 230 -19.89 14.27 3.26
CA ALA A 230 -20.19 15.45 4.07
C ALA A 230 -20.56 16.66 3.19
N GLY A 231 -21.50 17.46 3.68
CA GLY A 231 -21.85 18.75 3.11
C GLY A 231 -22.91 18.72 2.00
N ASP A 232 -23.50 19.88 1.78
CA ASP A 232 -24.42 20.21 0.69
C ASP A 232 -23.79 21.29 -0.21
N GLU A 233 -24.53 21.80 -1.21
CA GLU A 233 -24.03 22.86 -2.10
C GLU A 233 -23.72 24.18 -1.38
N LYS A 234 -24.19 24.34 -0.13
CA LYS A 234 -23.98 25.53 0.72
C LYS A 234 -22.77 25.38 1.65
N SER A 235 -22.20 24.19 1.75
CA SER A 235 -21.09 23.89 2.64
C SER A 235 -19.79 24.53 2.14
N LYS A 236 -18.96 25.05 3.07
CA LYS A 236 -17.66 25.63 2.74
C LYS A 236 -16.64 24.61 2.23
N VAL A 237 -16.81 23.35 2.64
CA VAL A 237 -16.00 22.22 2.20
C VAL A 237 -16.91 21.25 1.47
N HIS A 238 -16.51 20.86 0.28
CA HIS A 238 -17.21 19.89 -0.55
C HIS A 238 -16.47 18.57 -0.58
N GLU A 239 -17.18 17.47 -0.78
CA GLU A 239 -16.63 16.13 -0.75
C GLU A 239 -17.08 15.27 -1.92
N VAL A 240 -16.12 14.52 -2.46
CA VAL A 240 -16.35 13.42 -3.40
C VAL A 240 -15.72 12.16 -2.85
N ALA A 241 -16.52 11.12 -2.67
CA ALA A 241 -16.06 9.84 -2.15
C ALA A 241 -16.40 8.70 -3.11
N ALA A 242 -15.54 7.69 -3.16
CA ALA A 242 -15.79 6.44 -3.86
C ALA A 242 -15.13 5.26 -3.15
N PHE A 243 -15.72 4.10 -3.37
CA PHE A 243 -15.07 2.84 -3.11
C PHE A 243 -14.54 2.23 -4.39
N ILE A 244 -13.31 1.72 -4.33
CA ILE A 244 -12.70 1.05 -5.47
C ILE A 244 -11.90 -0.17 -5.01
N SER A 245 -11.80 -1.15 -5.91
CA SER A 245 -10.89 -2.27 -5.71
C SER A 245 -9.44 -1.77 -5.80
N PRO A 246 -8.55 -2.13 -4.85
CA PRO A 246 -7.21 -1.55 -4.73
C PRO A 246 -6.37 -1.48 -6.02
N PRO A 247 -6.27 -2.52 -6.87
CA PRO A 247 -5.44 -2.45 -8.08
C PRO A 247 -5.95 -1.46 -9.13
N PHE A 248 -7.18 -0.98 -9.02
CA PHE A 248 -7.81 -0.06 -9.95
C PHE A 248 -7.87 1.37 -9.41
N ALA A 249 -7.30 1.65 -8.24
CA ALA A 249 -7.36 2.97 -7.61
C ALA A 249 -6.91 4.11 -8.52
N ASN A 250 -5.84 3.89 -9.30
CA ASN A 250 -5.33 4.86 -10.26
C ASN A 250 -6.34 5.25 -11.37
N LEU A 251 -7.42 4.50 -11.58
CA LEU A 251 -8.48 4.85 -12.54
C LEU A 251 -9.53 5.79 -11.96
N GLN A 252 -9.56 5.99 -10.63
CA GLN A 252 -10.71 6.62 -9.98
C GLN A 252 -10.97 8.03 -10.52
N LEU A 253 -9.93 8.86 -10.65
CA LEU A 253 -10.07 10.23 -11.13
C LEU A 253 -10.50 10.31 -12.61
N ASN A 254 -9.97 9.41 -13.46
CA ASN A 254 -10.39 9.29 -14.85
C ASN A 254 -11.87 8.89 -14.98
N LYS A 255 -12.33 7.91 -14.19
CA LYS A 255 -13.74 7.45 -14.18
C LYS A 255 -14.68 8.59 -13.85
N TRP A 256 -14.40 9.23 -12.74
CA TRP A 256 -15.02 10.44 -12.24
C TRP A 256 -15.13 11.53 -13.32
N TYR A 257 -14.02 11.90 -13.94
CA TYR A 257 -14.02 12.89 -15.01
C TYR A 257 -14.92 12.50 -16.19
N ASN A 258 -14.84 11.24 -16.66
CA ASN A 258 -15.68 10.76 -17.76
C ASN A 258 -17.16 10.74 -17.39
N ALA A 259 -17.51 10.37 -16.15
CA ALA A 259 -18.88 10.40 -15.66
C ALA A 259 -19.47 11.82 -15.73
N LEU A 260 -18.69 12.84 -15.39
CA LEU A 260 -19.10 14.25 -15.53
C LEU A 260 -19.31 14.69 -16.98
N LEU A 261 -18.47 14.22 -17.91
CA LEU A 261 -18.68 14.51 -19.33
C LEU A 261 -19.96 13.85 -19.85
N GLU A 262 -20.23 12.61 -19.45
CA GLU A 262 -21.47 11.92 -19.78
C GLU A 262 -22.69 12.64 -19.19
N GLU A 263 -22.63 13.09 -17.93
CA GLU A 263 -23.71 13.88 -17.32
C GLU A 263 -23.98 15.17 -18.10
N ARG A 264 -22.94 15.90 -18.51
CA ARG A 264 -23.09 17.14 -19.31
C ARG A 264 -23.72 16.86 -20.66
N ARG A 265 -23.32 15.78 -21.34
CA ARG A 265 -23.92 15.37 -22.62
C ARG A 265 -25.39 14.96 -22.46
N ASN A 266 -25.73 14.28 -21.37
CA ASN A 266 -27.07 13.76 -21.12
C ASN A 266 -28.04 14.81 -20.57
N ARG A 267 -27.56 15.88 -19.91
CA ARG A 267 -28.42 17.05 -19.57
C ARG A 267 -29.07 17.65 -20.81
N ASN A 268 -28.37 17.64 -21.95
CA ASN A 268 -28.93 18.08 -23.22
C ASN A 268 -29.98 17.10 -23.78
N ASN A 269 -30.05 15.87 -23.27
CA ASN A 269 -30.89 14.78 -23.81
C ASN A 269 -31.98 14.29 -22.83
N ASN A 270 -32.22 14.94 -21.69
CA ASN A 270 -33.24 14.57 -20.69
C ASN A 270 -33.20 13.13 -20.14
N ILE A 271 -32.10 12.40 -20.30
CA ILE A 271 -31.96 11.01 -19.80
C ILE A 271 -31.57 11.05 -18.30
N LYS A 272 -32.51 10.71 -17.42
CA LYS A 272 -32.26 10.51 -15.97
C LYS A 272 -31.42 9.25 -15.77
N ARG A 273 -30.14 9.38 -15.39
CA ARG A 273 -29.35 8.27 -14.84
C ARG A 273 -29.21 8.38 -13.32
N SER A 274 -29.34 7.24 -12.65
CA SER A 274 -29.20 7.05 -11.21
C SER A 274 -27.79 7.42 -10.76
N LYS A 275 -27.67 8.42 -9.87
CA LYS A 275 -26.39 8.87 -9.30
C LYS A 275 -25.85 7.84 -8.30
N LEU A 276 -24.79 7.14 -8.69
CA LEU A 276 -23.99 6.30 -7.78
C LEU A 276 -22.87 7.10 -7.08
N GLU A 277 -22.56 8.30 -7.56
CA GLU A 277 -21.47 9.16 -7.07
C GLU A 277 -22.01 10.38 -6.30
N SER A 278 -21.17 11.00 -5.46
CA SER A 278 -21.49 12.25 -4.73
C SER A 278 -22.11 13.27 -5.68
N LYS A 279 -23.21 13.91 -5.26
CA LYS A 279 -23.86 14.99 -6.02
C LYS A 279 -22.91 16.15 -6.34
N GLN A 280 -21.80 16.27 -5.62
CA GLN A 280 -20.80 17.33 -5.72
C GLN A 280 -19.65 17.02 -6.69
N PHE A 281 -19.67 15.87 -7.38
CA PHE A 281 -18.61 15.47 -8.31
C PHE A 281 -18.26 16.58 -9.34
N TYR A 282 -19.26 17.33 -9.82
CA TYR A 282 -19.07 18.42 -10.77
C TYR A 282 -18.14 19.54 -10.28
N LEU A 283 -17.94 19.68 -8.97
CA LEU A 283 -17.08 20.72 -8.38
C LEU A 283 -15.60 20.48 -8.64
N LEU A 284 -15.18 19.25 -8.95
CA LEU A 284 -13.79 18.94 -9.33
C LEU A 284 -13.25 19.79 -10.47
N LEU A 285 -14.11 20.16 -11.43
CA LEU A 285 -13.77 21.01 -12.57
C LEU A 285 -14.32 22.45 -12.44
N SER A 286 -14.83 22.82 -11.27
CA SER A 286 -15.34 24.17 -11.02
C SER A 286 -14.18 25.18 -10.93
N SER A 287 -14.35 26.36 -11.53
CA SER A 287 -13.40 27.46 -11.42
C SER A 287 -13.34 28.09 -10.02
N ARG A 288 -14.33 27.82 -9.18
CA ARG A 288 -14.40 28.32 -7.79
C ARG A 288 -13.46 27.56 -6.86
N ILE A 289 -13.27 26.26 -7.11
CA ILE A 289 -12.39 25.41 -6.31
C ILE A 289 -10.94 25.74 -6.60
N ARG A 290 -10.17 26.01 -5.54
CA ARG A 290 -8.73 26.34 -5.58
C ARG A 290 -7.89 25.37 -4.77
N GLU A 291 -8.50 24.64 -3.85
CA GLU A 291 -7.77 23.75 -2.96
C GLU A 291 -8.36 22.34 -2.95
N VAL A 292 -7.51 21.34 -2.74
CA VAL A 292 -7.90 19.93 -2.63
C VAL A 292 -7.11 19.17 -1.57
N GLY A 293 -7.81 18.31 -0.84
CA GLY A 293 -7.23 17.26 0.01
C GLY A 293 -7.58 15.87 -0.51
N PHE A 294 -6.68 14.90 -0.33
CA PHE A 294 -6.89 13.52 -0.76
C PHE A 294 -6.80 12.55 0.42
N GLY A 295 -7.90 11.90 0.73
CA GLY A 295 -8.02 10.86 1.73
C GLY A 295 -8.02 9.47 1.11
N VAL A 296 -7.18 8.56 1.60
CA VAL A 296 -7.14 7.18 1.10
C VAL A 296 -7.02 6.21 2.25
N TYR A 297 -7.97 5.28 2.36
CA TYR A 297 -7.97 4.27 3.42
C TYR A 297 -8.27 2.88 2.88
N LEU A 298 -7.37 1.94 3.14
CA LEU A 298 -7.53 0.54 2.79
C LEU A 298 -8.11 -0.23 3.98
N TYR A 299 -9.28 -0.85 3.77
CA TYR A 299 -9.89 -1.73 4.75
C TYR A 299 -10.25 -3.06 4.11
N LYS A 300 -9.74 -4.15 4.68
CA LYS A 300 -9.84 -5.51 4.13
C LYS A 300 -9.26 -5.57 2.71
N GLN A 301 -10.10 -5.52 1.68
CA GLN A 301 -9.70 -5.55 0.27
C GLN A 301 -10.40 -4.44 -0.54
N LYS A 302 -10.81 -3.38 0.14
CA LYS A 302 -11.57 -2.27 -0.44
C LYS A 302 -10.88 -0.97 -0.08
N LEU A 303 -10.66 -0.12 -1.09
CA LEU A 303 -10.07 1.19 -0.92
C LEU A 303 -11.17 2.23 -0.89
N SER A 304 -11.21 3.03 0.17
CA SER A 304 -12.03 4.23 0.26
C SER A 304 -11.17 5.42 -0.17
N ILE A 305 -11.62 6.14 -1.19
CA ILE A 305 -10.97 7.36 -1.68
C ILE A 305 -11.94 8.51 -1.44
N VAL A 306 -11.45 9.57 -0.80
CA VAL A 306 -12.20 10.80 -0.52
C VAL A 306 -11.39 11.98 -1.00
N LEU A 307 -12.01 12.89 -1.73
CA LEU A 307 -11.44 14.19 -2.05
C LEU A 307 -12.29 15.27 -1.38
N THR A 308 -11.62 16.22 -0.75
CA THR A 308 -12.23 17.40 -0.14
C THR A 308 -11.78 18.65 -0.88
N PHE A 309 -12.66 19.64 -1.05
CA PHE A 309 -12.43 20.83 -1.86
C PHE A 309 -12.87 22.10 -1.16
N MET A 310 -12.19 23.21 -1.46
CA MET A 310 -12.59 24.57 -1.09
C MET A 310 -12.36 25.54 -2.25
#